data_AF-A0A6M5Z4R8-F1
#
_entry.id   AF-A0A6M5Z4R8-F1
#
_cell.length_a   1.000
_cell.length_b   1.000
_cell.length_c   1.000
_cell.angle_alpha   90.00
_cell.angle_beta   90.00
_cell.angle_gamma   90.00
#
_symmetry.space_group_name_H-M   'P 1'
#
loop_
_entity.id
_entity.type
_entity.pdbx_description
1 polymer ?
#
loop_
_entity_poly.entity_id
_entity_poly.type
_entity_poly.pdbx_seq_one_letter_code
_entity_poly.pdbx_strand_id
1 'polypeptide(L)'
;MDPRILELCREDSRFAYEAYDFVCDAVTYTQDRLGRAADRDDDADHHVSGAELLRGTCDLAVREFGMMAPVVFKQWGVRTTDHIGEIVFKLIKAQRLSKSDRDDPDDFHDLFDLHQTLTDGFELTLGDTAKRGDR
;
A
#
# COMPACT_ATOMS: atom_id res chain seq x y z
N MET A 1 -17.33 -4.94 3.90
CA MET A 1 -16.28 -5.59 4.70
C MET A 1 -16.18 -7.04 4.28
N ASP A 2 -14.98 -7.47 3.90
CA ASP A 2 -14.68 -8.84 3.50
C ASP A 2 -14.57 -9.77 4.73
N PRO A 3 -15.34 -10.88 4.80
CA PRO A 3 -15.29 -11.81 5.93
C PRO A 3 -13.93 -12.46 6.16
N ARG A 4 -13.10 -12.64 5.11
CA ARG A 4 -11.76 -13.21 5.23
C ARG A 4 -10.80 -12.24 5.92
N ILE A 5 -10.90 -10.96 5.60
CA ILE A 5 -10.10 -9.91 6.26
C ILE A 5 -10.52 -9.77 7.73
N LEU A 6 -11.82 -9.89 8.03
CA LEU A 6 -12.30 -9.89 9.41
C LEU A 6 -11.72 -11.06 10.23
N GLU A 7 -11.51 -12.22 9.63
CA GLU A 7 -10.85 -13.35 10.28
C GLU A 7 -9.36 -13.06 10.54
N LEU A 8 -8.65 -12.46 9.58
CA LEU A 8 -7.26 -12.01 9.78
C LEU A 8 -7.14 -11.02 10.94
N CYS A 9 -8.09 -10.09 11.09
CA CYS A 9 -8.11 -9.13 12.20
C CYS A 9 -8.35 -9.81 13.56
N ARG A 10 -9.04 -10.96 13.60
CA ARG A 10 -9.24 -11.75 14.82
C ARG A 10 -8.00 -12.56 15.17
N GLU A 11 -7.30 -13.08 14.16
CA GLU A 11 -6.04 -13.82 14.35
C GLU A 11 -4.90 -12.88 14.76
N ASP A 12 -4.86 -11.67 14.21
CA ASP A 12 -3.87 -10.65 14.55
C ASP A 12 -4.47 -9.26 14.61
N SER A 13 -4.60 -8.79 15.86
CA SER A 13 -5.14 -7.46 16.18
C SER A 13 -4.10 -6.34 16.07
N ARG A 14 -2.86 -6.61 15.67
CA ARG A 14 -1.83 -5.57 15.45
C ARG A 14 -2.19 -4.65 14.29
N PHE A 15 -2.89 -5.17 13.28
CA PHE A 15 -3.27 -4.41 12.08
C PHE A 15 -4.78 -4.18 12.02
N ALA A 16 -5.19 -2.96 11.71
CA ALA A 16 -6.60 -2.62 11.50
C ALA A 16 -7.15 -3.24 10.20
N TYR A 17 -8.47 -3.40 10.11
CA TYR A 17 -9.14 -3.91 8.90
C TYR A 17 -8.75 -3.09 7.66
N GLU A 18 -8.74 -1.78 7.82
CA GLU A 18 -8.43 -0.81 6.77
C GLU A 18 -7.00 -0.97 6.25
N ALA A 19 -6.06 -1.48 7.05
CA ALA A 19 -4.70 -1.77 6.59
C ALA A 19 -4.68 -2.87 5.53
N TYR A 20 -5.45 -3.94 5.75
CA TYR A 20 -5.56 -5.07 4.82
C TYR A 20 -6.29 -4.67 3.54
N ASP A 21 -7.36 -3.89 3.68
CA ASP A 21 -8.14 -3.37 2.54
C ASP A 21 -7.24 -2.46 1.67
N PHE A 22 -6.55 -1.53 2.31
CA PHE A 22 -5.64 -0.60 1.64
C PHE A 22 -4.49 -1.31 0.91
N VAL A 23 -3.93 -2.39 1.47
CA VAL A 23 -2.88 -3.15 0.78
C VAL A 23 -3.40 -3.83 -0.49
N CYS A 24 -4.66 -4.29 -0.51
CA CYS A 24 -5.28 -4.80 -1.75
C CYS A 24 -5.35 -3.70 -2.82
N ASP A 25 -5.76 -2.50 -2.42
CA ASP A 25 -5.83 -1.34 -3.30
C ASP A 25 -4.44 -0.91 -3.78
N ALA A 26 -3.43 -0.94 -2.91
CA ALA A 26 -2.05 -0.63 -3.23
C ALA A 26 -1.44 -1.60 -4.26
N VAL A 27 -1.74 -2.91 -4.16
CA VAL A 27 -1.34 -3.90 -5.18
C VAL A 27 -1.95 -3.54 -6.53
N THR A 28 -3.27 -3.31 -6.56
CA THR A 28 -4.01 -2.97 -7.78
C THR A 28 -3.48 -1.68 -8.41
N TYR A 29 -3.30 -0.63 -7.60
CA TYR A 29 -2.73 0.64 -8.01
C TYR A 29 -1.33 0.48 -8.61
N THR A 30 -0.48 -0.36 -7.99
CA THR A 30 0.89 -0.58 -8.45
C THR A 30 0.91 -1.33 -9.78
N GLN A 31 0.08 -2.37 -9.92
CA GLN A 31 -0.10 -3.11 -11.18
C GLN A 31 -0.53 -2.19 -12.31
N ASP A 32 -1.57 -1.39 -12.08
CA ASP A 32 -2.10 -0.44 -13.07
C ASP A 32 -1.03 0.57 -13.51
N ARG A 33 -0.28 1.12 -12.54
CA ARG A 33 0.79 2.08 -12.82
C ARG A 33 1.92 1.48 -13.66
N LEU A 34 2.23 0.21 -13.45
CA LEU A 34 3.25 -0.52 -14.22
C LEU A 34 2.73 -1.02 -15.58
N GLY A 35 1.45 -0.79 -15.90
CA GLY A 35 0.82 -1.30 -17.12
C GLY A 35 0.58 -2.82 -17.07
N ARG A 36 0.57 -3.38 -15.87
CA ARG A 36 0.40 -4.80 -15.55
C ARG A 36 -1.00 -5.08 -15.02
N ALA A 37 -2.01 -4.38 -15.55
CA ALA A 37 -3.41 -4.55 -15.16
C ALA A 37 -3.98 -5.86 -15.72
N ALA A 38 -4.98 -6.44 -15.03
CA ALA A 38 -5.59 -7.73 -15.35
C ALA A 38 -6.17 -7.87 -16.78
N ASP A 39 -6.39 -6.77 -17.50
CA ASP A 39 -6.99 -6.75 -18.85
C ASP A 39 -5.99 -7.05 -20.00
N ARG A 40 -4.76 -7.47 -19.69
CA ARG A 40 -3.76 -7.88 -20.70
C ARG A 40 -3.53 -9.39 -20.58
N ASP A 41 -3.74 -10.11 -21.68
CA ASP A 41 -3.76 -11.59 -21.86
C ASP A 41 -2.49 -12.36 -21.40
N ASP A 42 -1.53 -11.73 -20.73
CA ASP A 42 -0.28 -12.35 -20.29
C ASP A 42 -0.25 -12.43 -18.75
N ASP A 43 -0.81 -13.53 -18.22
CA ASP A 43 -0.94 -13.88 -16.78
C ASP A 43 0.41 -13.90 -16.03
N ALA A 44 1.53 -13.85 -16.78
CA ALA A 44 2.89 -13.85 -16.24
C ALA A 44 3.45 -12.47 -15.88
N ASP A 45 2.83 -11.37 -16.32
CA ASP A 45 3.36 -10.01 -16.12
C ASP A 45 2.59 -9.20 -15.06
N HIS A 46 1.61 -9.77 -14.36
CA HIS A 46 0.87 -9.07 -13.27
C HIS A 46 1.63 -8.98 -11.95
N HIS A 47 2.82 -9.56 -11.88
CA HIS A 47 3.59 -9.63 -10.65
C HIS A 47 4.25 -8.28 -10.29
N VAL A 48 4.21 -7.95 -9.01
CA VAL A 48 4.81 -6.74 -8.43
C VAL A 48 5.77 -7.17 -7.35
N SER A 49 7.04 -6.76 -7.47
CA SER A 49 8.05 -7.03 -6.44
C SER A 49 7.75 -6.26 -5.14
N GLY A 50 8.28 -6.71 -4.01
CA GLY A 50 8.09 -6.04 -2.72
C GLY A 50 8.48 -4.56 -2.75
N ALA A 51 9.62 -4.23 -3.37
CA ALA A 51 10.07 -2.85 -3.51
C ALA A 51 9.15 -1.99 -4.41
N GLU A 52 8.60 -2.55 -5.50
CA GLU A 52 7.61 -1.84 -6.33
C GLU A 52 6.32 -1.60 -5.56
N LEU A 53 5.84 -2.60 -4.82
CA LEU A 53 4.63 -2.51 -4.02
C LEU A 53 4.78 -1.47 -2.90
N LEU A 54 5.90 -1.45 -2.18
CA LEU A 54 6.14 -0.47 -1.13
C LEU A 54 6.15 0.97 -1.66
N ARG A 55 6.76 1.20 -2.84
CA ARG A 55 6.70 2.50 -3.51
C ARG A 55 5.27 2.86 -3.89
N GLY A 56 4.55 1.95 -4.54
CA GLY A 56 3.15 2.17 -4.91
C GLY A 56 2.23 2.37 -3.71
N THR A 57 2.52 1.72 -2.58
CA THR A 57 1.82 1.91 -1.30
C THR A 57 2.02 3.33 -0.79
N CYS A 58 3.26 3.86 -0.81
CA CYS A 58 3.54 5.23 -0.41
C CYS A 58 2.88 6.24 -1.35
N ASP A 59 3.00 6.03 -2.66
CA ASP A 59 2.40 6.88 -3.68
C ASP A 59 0.86 6.95 -3.52
N LEU A 60 0.22 5.79 -3.32
CA LEU A 60 -1.23 5.72 -3.08
C LEU A 60 -1.61 6.40 -1.76
N ALA A 61 -0.85 6.17 -0.68
CA ALA A 61 -1.15 6.72 0.63
C ALA A 61 -1.06 8.24 0.64
N VAL A 62 -0.03 8.81 0.02
CA VAL A 62 0.12 10.26 -0.16
C VAL A 62 -0.99 10.81 -1.05
N ARG A 63 -1.39 10.09 -2.10
CA ARG A 63 -2.49 10.51 -2.97
C ARG A 63 -3.84 10.58 -2.23
N GLU A 64 -4.12 9.61 -1.37
CA GLU A 64 -5.43 9.52 -0.68
C GLU A 64 -5.50 10.32 0.61
N PHE A 65 -4.40 10.36 1.37
CA PHE A 65 -4.38 10.94 2.71
C PHE A 65 -3.48 12.18 2.83
N GLY A 66 -2.64 12.46 1.83
CA GLY A 66 -1.69 13.57 1.85
C GLY A 66 -0.82 13.55 3.10
N MET A 67 -0.70 14.71 3.76
CA MET A 67 0.03 14.88 5.03
C MET A 67 -0.45 13.98 6.18
N MET A 68 -1.64 13.39 6.08
CA MET A 68 -2.18 12.50 7.12
C MET A 68 -1.77 11.04 6.94
N ALA A 69 -1.18 10.66 5.80
CA ALA A 69 -0.71 9.31 5.52
C ALA A 69 0.08 8.66 6.68
N PRO A 70 1.12 9.29 7.26
CA PRO A 70 1.87 8.68 8.37
C PRO A 70 1.02 8.46 9.63
N VAL A 71 0.07 9.34 9.91
CA VAL A 71 -0.82 9.22 11.08
C VAL A 71 -1.81 8.07 10.89
N VAL A 72 -2.41 7.98 9.70
CA VAL A 72 -3.35 6.91 9.32
C VAL A 72 -2.67 5.54 9.45
N PHE A 73 -1.49 5.38 8.84
CA PHE A 73 -0.74 4.12 8.90
C PHE A 73 -0.40 3.73 10.33
N LYS A 74 0.07 4.69 11.14
CA LYS A 74 0.36 4.47 12.56
C LYS A 74 -0.88 4.03 13.34
N GLN A 75 -2.05 4.63 13.08
CA GLN A 75 -3.31 4.25 13.71
C GLN A 75 -3.76 2.84 13.29
N TRP A 76 -3.44 2.43 12.06
CA TRP A 76 -3.67 1.08 11.56
C TRP A 76 -2.64 0.04 12.04
N GLY A 77 -1.63 0.46 12.82
CA GLY A 77 -0.58 -0.42 13.33
C GLY A 77 0.57 -0.69 12.34
N VAL A 78 0.53 -0.07 11.16
CA VAL A 78 1.58 -0.17 10.14
C VAL A 78 2.65 0.87 10.43
N ARG A 79 3.90 0.43 10.63
CA ARG A 79 5.00 1.29 11.09
C ARG A 79 6.28 1.12 10.30
N THR A 80 6.50 -0.06 9.75
CA THR A 80 7.70 -0.40 8.96
C THR A 80 7.29 -1.04 7.64
N THR A 81 8.24 -1.17 6.73
CA THR A 81 8.04 -1.89 5.47
C THR A 81 7.75 -3.37 5.72
N ASP A 82 8.33 -3.96 6.77
CA ASP A 82 8.07 -5.34 7.20
C ASP A 82 6.60 -5.57 7.52
N HIS A 83 5.94 -4.61 8.19
CA HIS A 83 4.51 -4.73 8.50
C HIS A 83 3.65 -4.81 7.24
N ILE A 84 4.03 -4.10 6.17
CA ILE A 84 3.33 -4.19 4.88
C ILE A 84 3.56 -5.58 4.28
N GLY A 85 4.79 -6.09 4.31
CA GLY A 85 5.09 -7.47 3.91
C GLY A 85 4.26 -8.50 4.68
N GLU A 86 4.22 -8.41 6.01
CA GLU A 86 3.40 -9.29 6.85
C GLU A 86 1.91 -9.27 6.42
N ILE A 87 1.36 -8.09 6.14
CA ILE A 87 -0.02 -7.94 5.65
C ILE A 87 -0.21 -8.65 4.30
N VAL A 88 0.70 -8.45 3.35
CA VAL A 88 0.67 -9.11 2.03
C VAL A 88 0.65 -10.63 2.17
N PHE A 89 1.56 -11.20 2.96
CA PHE A 89 1.64 -12.66 3.13
C PHE A 89 0.42 -13.24 3.85
N LYS A 90 -0.19 -12.49 4.76
CA LYS A 90 -1.47 -12.89 5.37
C LYS A 90 -2.62 -12.87 4.38
N LEU A 91 -2.69 -11.86 3.52
CA LEU A 91 -3.68 -11.77 2.45
C LEU A 91 -3.51 -12.90 1.43
N ILE A 92 -2.27 -13.29 1.12
CA ILE A 92 -1.96 -14.48 0.33
C ILE A 92 -2.51 -15.74 1.01
N LYS A 93 -2.22 -15.92 2.31
CA LYS A 93 -2.71 -17.08 3.08
C LYS A 93 -4.25 -17.14 3.12
N ALA A 94 -4.91 -15.99 3.16
CA ALA A 94 -6.37 -15.85 3.08
C ALA A 94 -6.93 -15.94 1.65
N GLN A 95 -6.09 -16.24 0.64
CA GLN A 95 -6.45 -16.32 -0.78
C GLN A 95 -7.13 -15.04 -1.30
N ARG A 96 -6.72 -13.88 -0.77
CA ARG A 96 -7.13 -12.55 -1.24
C ARG A 96 -6.15 -11.98 -2.27
N LEU A 97 -4.88 -12.35 -2.15
CA LEU A 97 -3.83 -12.06 -3.12
C LEU A 97 -3.23 -13.37 -3.64
N SER A 98 -2.67 -13.33 -4.84
CA SER A 98 -1.92 -14.44 -5.42
C SER A 98 -0.42 -14.26 -5.14
N LYS A 99 0.25 -15.36 -4.81
CA LYS A 99 1.71 -15.41 -4.61
C LYS A 99 2.41 -15.84 -5.90
N SER A 100 3.57 -15.27 -6.19
CA SER A 100 4.53 -15.78 -7.16
C SER A 100 5.58 -16.69 -6.48
N ASP A 101 6.13 -17.67 -7.20
CA ASP A 101 7.16 -18.58 -6.69
C ASP A 101 8.44 -17.87 -6.22
N ARG A 102 8.62 -16.61 -6.62
CA ARG A 102 9.76 -15.77 -6.25
C ARG A 102 9.53 -14.89 -5.02
N ASP A 103 8.32 -14.82 -4.50
CA ASP A 103 7.97 -13.88 -3.42
C ASP A 103 8.49 -14.37 -2.07
N ASP A 104 9.32 -13.54 -1.44
CA ASP A 104 9.86 -13.77 -0.11
C ASP A 104 9.45 -12.64 0.86
N PRO A 105 9.06 -12.93 2.12
CA PRO A 105 8.84 -11.89 3.12
C PRO A 105 10.04 -10.94 3.30
N ASP A 106 11.26 -11.44 3.09
CA ASP A 106 12.49 -10.65 3.18
C ASP A 106 12.58 -9.57 2.08
N ASP A 107 11.79 -9.67 1.01
CA ASP A 107 11.69 -8.62 -0.03
C ASP A 107 11.12 -7.30 0.51
N PHE A 108 10.57 -7.31 1.73
CA PHE A 108 10.00 -6.14 2.41
C PHE A 108 10.85 -5.67 3.60
N HIS A 109 11.93 -6.39 3.93
CA HIS A 109 12.69 -6.16 5.15
C HIS A 109 13.56 -4.90 5.05
N ASP A 110 13.36 -3.98 6.01
CA ASP A 110 14.18 -2.78 6.26
C ASP A 110 14.61 -2.00 4.99
N LEU A 111 13.70 -1.86 4.03
CA LEU A 111 14.04 -1.22 2.75
C LEU A 111 14.15 0.30 2.87
N PHE A 112 13.33 0.92 3.71
CA PHE A 112 13.37 2.34 4.04
C PHE A 112 12.50 2.66 5.27
N ASP A 113 12.67 3.87 5.83
CA ASP A 113 11.79 4.39 6.88
C ASP A 113 10.43 4.81 6.31
N LEU A 114 9.43 3.95 6.50
CA LEU A 114 8.07 4.16 6.01
C LEU A 114 7.46 5.48 6.50
N HIS A 115 7.67 5.84 7.76
CA HIS A 115 7.08 7.05 8.33
C HIS A 115 7.70 8.30 7.69
N GLN A 116 9.02 8.31 7.54
CA GLN A 116 9.74 9.41 6.90
C GLN A 116 9.30 9.56 5.44
N THR A 117 9.26 8.45 4.69
CA THR A 117 8.83 8.49 3.27
C THR A 117 7.40 8.99 3.10
N LEU A 118 6.47 8.59 3.96
CA LEU A 118 5.08 9.09 3.92
C LEU A 118 4.98 10.57 4.30
N THR A 119 5.88 11.06 5.14
CA THR A 119 5.94 12.47 5.54
C THR A 119 6.50 13.34 4.42
N ASP A 120 7.58 12.89 3.79
CA ASP A 120 8.30 13.64 2.75
C ASP A 120 7.62 13.55 1.38
N GLY A 121 6.84 12.49 1.12
CA GLY A 121 6.21 12.26 -0.17
C GLY A 121 5.16 13.31 -0.55
N PHE A 122 4.66 14.09 0.40
CA PHE A 122 3.75 15.19 0.13
C PHE A 122 4.49 16.52 -0.01
N GLU A 123 4.67 16.98 -1.25
CA GLU A 123 5.17 18.34 -1.51
C GLU A 123 4.01 19.35 -1.56
N LEU A 124 3.99 20.28 -0.59
CA LEU A 124 3.18 21.50 -0.67
C LEU A 124 3.74 22.42 -1.76
N THR A 125 3.28 22.26 -2.99
CA THR A 125 3.55 23.26 -4.03
C THR A 125 2.70 24.51 -3.73
N LEU A 126 3.37 25.63 -3.44
CA LEU A 126 2.77 26.98 -3.39
C LEU A 126 2.38 27.43 -4.82
N GLY A 127 1.57 26.64 -5.51
CA GLY A 127 0.95 26.94 -6.80
C GLY A 127 -0.56 27.11 -6.71
N ASP A 128 -1.17 26.70 -5.59
CA ASP A 128 -2.59 26.90 -5.30
C ASP A 128 -2.83 28.29 -4.70
N THR A 129 -2.26 29.32 -5.35
CA THR A 129 -2.74 30.68 -5.12
C THR A 129 -4.17 30.71 -5.64
N ALA A 130 -5.13 30.62 -4.72
CA ALA A 130 -6.52 30.95 -4.96
C ALA A 130 -6.55 32.15 -5.91
N LYS A 131 -7.16 31.98 -7.09
CA LYS A 131 -7.51 33.11 -7.95
C LYS A 131 -8.35 34.05 -7.11
N ARG A 132 -7.69 35.02 -6.49
CA ARG A 132 -8.30 36.17 -5.86
C ARG A 132 -8.94 36.91 -7.02
N GLY A 133 -10.25 36.71 -7.17
CA GLY A 133 -11.05 37.28 -8.24
C GLY A 133 -10.71 38.75 -8.38
N ASP A 134 -10.21 39.11 -9.56
CA ASP A 134 -10.02 40.48 -9.99
C ASP A 134 -11.41 41.08 -10.24
N ARG A 135 -11.72 42.11 -9.45
CA ARG A 135 -12.76 43.16 -9.63
C ARG A 135 -14.22 42.80 -9.42
#